data_AF-A0A954VUJ2-F1
#
_entry.id   AF-A0A954VUJ2-F1
#
_cell.length_a   1.000
_cell.length_b   1.000
_cell.length_c   1.000
_cell.angle_alpha   90.00
_cell.angle_beta   90.00
_cell.angle_gamma   90.00
#
_symmetry.space_group_name_H-M   'P 1'
#
loop_
_entity.id
_entity.type
_entity.pdbx_description
1 polymer ?
#
loop_
_entity_poly.entity_id
_entity_poly.type
_entity_poly.pdbx_seq_one_letter_code
_entity_poly.pdbx_strand_id
1 'polypeptide(L)'
;MVANQTVIAAPFEWPVDDGGNGHFYDYVPGTYSWSVASALSENTKHQDLPGHLTTITSREEKNFLTSQFIRRLGEVPLGWLGGYQDRGAEDYREPNGGWRWVTDEPWDYTNWWRSVGFPDNFNGNQDFIRTQGDFLWDDIEHAPSGFDVRGYFIEFEPPKPPAIPGDFDGNQVLDVLDVNLLMAGLRAGTNLVFDLVPNGELNHQDLVVWVEELKNTYFGDANLDGEFNSTDLIQTFKSGKFEDGIADNANWEDGDWNGDREFDTTDFIIAFQSGGYEIGPRGDVLSVPEPSGATLCLLLVLLAQVHHHHHHHTAKCA
;
A
#
# COMPACT_ATOMS: atom_id res chain seq x y z
N MET A 1 -41.92 9.16 -12.14
CA MET A 1 -41.63 9.51 -10.74
C MET A 1 -40.27 8.93 -10.43
N VAL A 2 -39.24 9.76 -10.38
CA VAL A 2 -37.88 9.32 -10.05
C VAL A 2 -37.88 9.10 -8.54
N ALA A 3 -37.65 7.86 -8.11
CA ALA A 3 -37.49 7.56 -6.70
C ALA A 3 -36.28 8.34 -6.19
N ASN A 4 -36.47 9.14 -5.15
CA ASN A 4 -35.39 9.70 -4.36
C ASN A 4 -34.52 8.53 -3.90
N GLN A 5 -33.29 8.42 -4.44
CA GLN A 5 -32.27 7.61 -3.82
C GLN A 5 -31.94 8.28 -2.49
N THR A 6 -32.44 7.68 -1.41
CA THR A 6 -32.03 8.00 -0.05
C THR A 6 -30.50 7.97 -0.03
N VAL A 7 -29.88 9.07 0.37
CA VAL A 7 -28.42 9.14 0.52
C VAL A 7 -28.01 7.99 1.44
N ILE A 8 -27.37 6.96 0.89
CA ILE A 8 -26.68 5.95 1.68
C ILE A 8 -25.60 6.75 2.42
N ALA A 9 -25.64 6.77 3.76
CA ALA A 9 -24.63 7.48 4.53
C ALA A 9 -23.23 6.97 4.13
N ALA A 10 -22.20 7.82 4.28
CA ALA A 10 -20.85 7.43 3.91
C ALA A 10 -20.43 6.10 4.60
N PRO A 11 -19.55 5.31 3.97
CA PRO A 11 -18.89 4.18 4.63
C PRO A 11 -18.27 4.63 5.96
N PHE A 12 -18.28 3.76 6.97
CA PHE A 12 -17.64 4.02 8.25
C PHE A 12 -16.34 3.21 8.38
N GLU A 13 -15.31 3.84 8.93
CA GLU A 13 -14.01 3.23 9.16
C GLU A 13 -14.02 2.36 10.44
N TRP A 14 -13.21 1.29 10.47
CA TRP A 14 -12.74 0.67 11.71
C TRP A 14 -11.32 1.16 12.04
N PRO A 15 -11.16 2.19 12.89
CA PRO A 15 -9.87 2.88 13.03
C PRO A 15 -8.79 1.97 13.64
N VAL A 16 -7.57 2.07 13.12
CA VAL A 16 -6.40 1.33 13.64
C VAL A 16 -6.11 1.70 15.10
N ASP A 17 -6.30 2.97 15.48
CA ASP A 17 -6.13 3.47 16.85
C ASP A 17 -7.11 2.83 17.86
N ASP A 18 -8.26 2.33 17.35
CA ASP A 18 -9.25 1.59 18.14
C ASP A 18 -9.03 0.06 18.07
N GLY A 19 -7.90 -0.38 17.51
CA GLY A 19 -7.55 -1.79 17.28
C GLY A 19 -8.18 -2.41 16.04
N GLY A 20 -8.63 -1.59 15.09
CA GLY A 20 -9.15 -2.02 13.80
C GLY A 20 -8.10 -2.21 12.71
N ASN A 21 -8.58 -2.50 11.51
CA ASN A 21 -7.77 -2.70 10.30
C ASN A 21 -7.66 -1.44 9.43
N GLY A 22 -8.36 -0.36 9.76
CA GLY A 22 -8.42 0.87 8.94
C GLY A 22 -9.35 0.76 7.73
N HIS A 23 -10.04 -0.37 7.56
CA HIS A 23 -10.94 -0.57 6.43
C HIS A 23 -12.24 0.21 6.62
N PHE A 24 -12.91 0.50 5.51
CA PHE A 24 -14.21 1.16 5.49
C PHE A 24 -15.31 0.19 5.12
N TYR A 25 -16.44 0.28 5.80
CA TYR A 25 -17.56 -0.65 5.62
C TYR A 25 -18.85 0.09 5.32
N ASP A 26 -19.68 -0.52 4.49
CA ASP A 26 -21.05 -0.07 4.27
C ASP A 26 -22.02 -1.24 4.05
N TYR A 27 -23.32 -0.95 4.07
CA TYR A 27 -24.37 -1.92 3.78
C TYR A 27 -25.29 -1.39 2.70
N VAL A 28 -25.45 -2.16 1.62
CA VAL A 28 -26.32 -1.82 0.50
C VAL A 28 -27.59 -2.67 0.57
N PRO A 29 -28.75 -2.09 0.95
CA PRO A 29 -29.99 -2.83 1.03
C PRO A 29 -30.54 -3.16 -0.36
N GLY A 30 -31.13 -4.33 -0.52
CA GLY A 30 -31.76 -4.77 -1.75
C GLY A 30 -31.79 -6.29 -1.90
N THR A 31 -32.21 -6.75 -3.07
CA THR A 31 -32.21 -8.19 -3.41
C THR A 31 -31.25 -8.43 -4.55
N TYR A 32 -30.23 -9.25 -4.28
CA TYR A 32 -29.14 -9.52 -5.21
C TYR A 32 -28.78 -11.02 -5.14
N SER A 33 -28.37 -11.61 -6.26
CA SER A 33 -27.56 -12.83 -6.20
C SER A 33 -26.16 -12.47 -5.72
N TRP A 34 -25.43 -13.47 -5.21
CA TRP A 34 -24.08 -13.23 -4.68
C TRP A 34 -23.14 -12.61 -5.73
N SER A 35 -23.11 -13.14 -6.97
CA SER A 35 -22.27 -12.57 -8.05
C SER A 35 -22.65 -11.14 -8.45
N VAL A 36 -23.93 -10.77 -8.36
CA VAL A 36 -24.36 -9.39 -8.64
C VAL A 36 -23.88 -8.48 -7.52
N ALA A 37 -23.96 -8.91 -6.27
CA ALA A 37 -23.45 -8.16 -5.13
C ALA A 37 -21.91 -7.98 -5.19
N SER A 38 -21.16 -9.03 -5.58
CA SER A 38 -19.70 -8.94 -5.82
C SER A 38 -19.38 -7.91 -6.90
N ALA A 39 -19.98 -8.04 -8.08
CA ALA A 39 -19.74 -7.14 -9.19
C ALA A 39 -20.13 -5.68 -8.87
N LEU A 40 -21.21 -5.45 -8.12
CA LEU A 40 -21.58 -4.11 -7.68
C LEU A 40 -20.59 -3.54 -6.66
N SER A 41 -20.03 -4.38 -5.79
CA SER A 41 -19.02 -3.97 -4.82
C SER A 41 -17.74 -3.52 -5.51
N GLU A 42 -17.25 -4.31 -6.48
CA GLU A 42 -16.07 -4.01 -7.30
C GLU A 42 -16.22 -2.71 -8.13
N ASN A 43 -17.45 -2.34 -8.49
CA ASN A 43 -17.75 -1.11 -9.23
C ASN A 43 -18.03 0.10 -8.32
N THR A 44 -18.16 -0.11 -7.02
CA THR A 44 -18.36 0.97 -6.04
C THR A 44 -16.99 1.41 -5.54
N LYS A 45 -16.79 2.72 -5.39
CA LYS A 45 -15.52 3.26 -4.92
C LYS A 45 -15.67 4.08 -3.64
N HIS A 46 -14.69 3.95 -2.77
CA HIS A 46 -14.43 4.86 -1.67
C HIS A 46 -12.97 5.32 -1.76
N GLN A 47 -12.72 6.62 -1.75
CA GLN A 47 -11.36 7.19 -1.85
C GLN A 47 -10.57 6.65 -3.05
N ASP A 48 -11.23 6.59 -4.22
CA ASP A 48 -10.71 6.05 -5.50
C ASP A 48 -10.35 4.55 -5.53
N LEU A 49 -10.47 3.85 -4.41
CA LEU A 49 -10.30 2.41 -4.30
C LEU A 49 -11.63 1.68 -4.52
N PRO A 50 -11.64 0.60 -5.34
CA PRO A 50 -12.81 -0.26 -5.48
C PRO A 50 -13.10 -1.01 -4.18
N GLY A 51 -14.37 -1.30 -3.92
CA GLY A 51 -14.76 -2.18 -2.81
C GLY A 51 -14.79 -3.65 -3.20
N HIS A 52 -15.03 -4.50 -2.22
CA HIS A 52 -15.34 -5.92 -2.39
C HIS A 52 -16.43 -6.32 -1.38
N LEU A 53 -17.02 -7.50 -1.54
CA LEU A 53 -17.90 -8.04 -0.50
C LEU A 53 -17.09 -8.23 0.78
N THR A 54 -17.65 -7.77 1.90
CA THR A 54 -16.96 -7.77 3.20
C THR A 54 -16.46 -9.15 3.60
N THR A 55 -15.20 -9.21 3.96
CA THR A 55 -14.56 -10.37 4.59
C THR A 55 -14.55 -10.14 6.10
N ILE A 56 -14.42 -11.22 6.87
CA ILE A 56 -14.35 -11.12 8.32
C ILE A 56 -13.33 -12.13 8.80
N THR A 57 -12.17 -11.66 9.20
CA THR A 57 -11.00 -12.49 9.54
C THR A 57 -10.76 -12.56 11.05
N SER A 58 -11.55 -11.85 11.86
CA SER A 58 -11.44 -11.91 13.32
C SER A 58 -12.76 -11.78 14.06
N ARG A 59 -12.74 -12.19 15.34
CA ARG A 59 -13.90 -12.01 16.23
C ARG A 59 -14.11 -10.54 16.57
N GLU A 60 -13.03 -9.81 16.72
CA GLU A 60 -12.99 -8.40 17.07
C GLU A 60 -13.62 -7.56 15.94
N GLU A 61 -13.29 -7.87 14.69
CA GLU A 61 -13.93 -7.30 13.49
C GLU A 61 -15.43 -7.57 13.45
N LYS A 62 -15.82 -8.83 13.61
CA LYS A 62 -17.23 -9.22 13.68
C LYS A 62 -17.98 -8.40 14.72
N ASN A 63 -17.41 -8.25 15.93
CA ASN A 63 -18.03 -7.50 17.02
C ASN A 63 -18.15 -6.01 16.68
N PHE A 64 -17.13 -5.43 16.06
CA PHE A 64 -17.15 -4.06 15.58
C PHE A 64 -18.29 -3.89 14.56
N LEU A 65 -18.29 -4.65 13.47
CA LEU A 65 -19.29 -4.56 12.40
C LEU A 65 -20.72 -4.72 12.93
N THR A 66 -20.95 -5.75 13.75
CA THR A 66 -22.28 -6.00 14.36
C THR A 66 -22.76 -4.77 15.13
N SER A 67 -21.90 -4.18 15.95
CA SER A 67 -22.24 -3.02 16.78
C SER A 67 -22.49 -1.77 15.94
N GLN A 68 -21.65 -1.51 14.92
CA GLN A 68 -21.79 -0.36 14.04
C GLN A 68 -23.06 -0.44 13.20
N PHE A 69 -23.33 -1.60 12.60
CA PHE A 69 -24.51 -1.79 11.76
C PHE A 69 -25.82 -1.78 12.56
N ILE A 70 -25.88 -2.40 13.74
CA ILE A 70 -27.05 -2.28 14.62
C ILE A 70 -27.29 -0.81 15.00
N ARG A 71 -26.23 -0.07 15.33
CA ARG A 71 -26.36 1.36 15.66
C ARG A 71 -26.87 2.18 14.46
N ARG A 72 -26.41 1.86 13.25
CA ARG A 72 -26.74 2.60 12.02
C ARG A 72 -28.12 2.24 11.46
N LEU A 73 -28.54 0.98 11.55
CA LEU A 73 -29.74 0.44 10.90
C LEU A 73 -30.89 0.16 11.89
N GLY A 74 -30.60 0.08 13.19
CA GLY A 74 -31.57 -0.24 14.24
C GLY A 74 -31.94 -1.73 14.35
N GLU A 75 -31.43 -2.57 13.45
CA GLU A 75 -31.59 -4.02 13.42
C GLU A 75 -30.31 -4.70 12.93
N VAL A 76 -30.22 -6.02 13.07
CA VAL A 76 -29.11 -6.79 12.49
C VAL A 76 -29.37 -6.95 10.99
N PRO A 77 -28.55 -6.37 10.11
CA PRO A 77 -28.70 -6.56 8.67
C PRO A 77 -28.45 -8.02 8.27
N LEU A 78 -29.29 -8.50 7.36
CA LEU A 78 -29.14 -9.78 6.66
C LEU A 78 -28.55 -9.48 5.28
N GLY A 79 -27.35 -9.94 5.01
CA GLY A 79 -26.64 -9.58 3.79
C GLY A 79 -25.56 -10.57 3.39
N TRP A 80 -25.17 -10.50 2.12
CA TRP A 80 -24.04 -11.23 1.58
C TRP A 80 -22.71 -10.76 2.19
N LEU A 81 -21.85 -11.73 2.48
CA LEU A 81 -20.43 -11.55 2.76
C LEU A 81 -19.61 -12.09 1.57
N GLY A 82 -18.31 -11.81 1.58
CA GLY A 82 -17.37 -12.22 0.53
C GLY A 82 -16.92 -13.68 0.59
N GLY A 83 -17.53 -14.50 1.44
CA GLY A 83 -17.18 -15.90 1.57
C GLY A 83 -17.85 -16.76 0.51
N TYR A 84 -17.06 -17.60 -0.17
CA TYR A 84 -17.55 -18.59 -1.13
C TYR A 84 -16.80 -19.93 -1.01
N GLN A 85 -17.38 -21.00 -1.53
CA GLN A 85 -16.74 -22.31 -1.57
C GLN A 85 -16.19 -22.60 -2.98
N ASP A 86 -14.87 -22.75 -3.08
CA ASP A 86 -14.20 -23.15 -4.33
C ASP A 86 -14.30 -24.66 -4.52
N ARG A 87 -15.22 -25.08 -5.41
CA ARG A 87 -15.41 -26.49 -5.77
C ARG A 87 -14.25 -27.10 -6.57
N GLY A 88 -13.36 -26.27 -7.11
CA GLY A 88 -12.17 -26.70 -7.84
C GLY A 88 -10.95 -26.93 -6.94
N ALA A 89 -10.99 -26.47 -5.69
CA ALA A 89 -9.86 -26.57 -4.78
C ALA A 89 -9.60 -28.01 -4.31
N GLU A 90 -8.34 -28.36 -4.08
CA GLU A 90 -7.94 -29.70 -3.63
C GLU A 90 -8.55 -30.06 -2.25
N ASP A 91 -8.68 -29.06 -1.38
CA ASP A 91 -9.28 -29.12 -0.05
C ASP A 91 -10.81 -29.00 -0.04
N TYR A 92 -11.48 -28.86 -1.21
CA TYR A 92 -12.94 -28.78 -1.29
C TYR A 92 -13.61 -30.00 -0.65
N ARG A 93 -14.38 -29.80 0.41
CA ARG A 93 -15.09 -30.86 1.13
C ARG A 93 -16.37 -30.32 1.74
N GLU A 94 -17.50 -30.86 1.37
CA GLU A 94 -18.77 -30.41 1.93
C GLU A 94 -18.96 -30.82 3.40
N PRO A 95 -19.50 -29.95 4.28
CA PRO A 95 -19.76 -28.52 4.07
C PRO A 95 -18.60 -27.59 4.49
N ASN A 96 -17.45 -28.13 4.89
CA ASN A 96 -16.45 -27.38 5.70
C ASN A 96 -15.13 -26.99 4.98
N GLY A 97 -14.80 -27.59 3.84
CA GLY A 97 -13.54 -27.38 3.12
C GLY A 97 -13.75 -26.65 1.79
N GLY A 98 -12.71 -25.98 1.29
CA GLY A 98 -12.80 -25.19 0.07
C GLY A 98 -13.33 -23.76 0.25
N TRP A 99 -13.64 -23.33 1.48
CA TRP A 99 -14.05 -21.94 1.73
C TRP A 99 -12.89 -20.97 1.50
N ARG A 100 -13.19 -19.82 0.88
CA ARG A 100 -12.28 -18.73 0.56
C ARG A 100 -12.97 -17.39 0.72
N TRP A 101 -12.17 -16.36 0.96
CA TRP A 101 -12.59 -14.96 0.82
C TRP A 101 -12.34 -14.48 -0.61
N VAL A 102 -13.12 -13.50 -1.08
CA VAL A 102 -12.91 -12.83 -2.38
C VAL A 102 -11.59 -12.05 -2.47
N THR A 103 -10.93 -11.81 -1.34
CA THR A 103 -9.65 -11.07 -1.20
C THR A 103 -8.42 -11.98 -1.15
N ASP A 104 -8.59 -13.30 -1.21
CA ASP A 104 -7.53 -14.31 -0.96
C ASP A 104 -6.94 -14.27 0.47
N GLU A 105 -7.57 -13.54 1.40
CA GLU A 105 -7.21 -13.59 2.81
C GLU A 105 -7.34 -15.02 3.38
N PRO A 106 -6.50 -15.39 4.38
CA PRO A 106 -6.58 -16.70 5.00
C PRO A 106 -7.98 -17.02 5.56
N TRP A 107 -8.46 -18.24 5.29
CA TRP A 107 -9.69 -18.77 5.88
C TRP A 107 -9.39 -19.43 7.25
N ASP A 108 -9.07 -18.62 8.26
CA ASP A 108 -8.67 -19.09 9.60
C ASP A 108 -9.67 -18.72 10.73
N TYR A 109 -10.57 -17.77 10.47
CA TYR A 109 -11.69 -17.42 11.33
C TYR A 109 -13.03 -17.86 10.72
N THR A 110 -13.91 -18.42 11.56
CA THR A 110 -15.29 -18.73 11.16
C THR A 110 -16.29 -18.32 12.22
N ASN A 111 -17.43 -17.80 11.80
CA ASN A 111 -18.54 -17.42 12.68
C ASN A 111 -19.86 -18.15 12.34
N TRP A 112 -19.75 -19.39 11.88
CA TRP A 112 -20.90 -20.26 11.58
C TRP A 112 -21.89 -20.35 12.74
N TRP A 113 -23.19 -20.35 12.46
CA TRP A 113 -24.23 -20.59 13.46
C TRP A 113 -24.31 -22.08 13.85
N ARG A 114 -23.23 -22.58 14.46
CA ARG A 114 -23.07 -24.00 14.78
C ARG A 114 -24.15 -24.58 15.69
N SER A 115 -24.80 -23.76 16.52
CA SER A 115 -25.89 -24.23 17.39
C SER A 115 -27.15 -24.65 16.63
N VAL A 116 -27.31 -24.23 15.37
CA VAL A 116 -28.42 -24.66 14.50
C VAL A 116 -27.98 -25.59 13.37
N GLY A 117 -26.68 -25.81 13.20
CA GLY A 117 -26.13 -26.83 12.28
C GLY A 117 -25.35 -26.30 11.08
N PHE A 118 -25.18 -24.99 10.93
CA PHE A 118 -24.45 -24.42 9.79
C PHE A 118 -22.91 -24.55 9.92
N PRO A 119 -22.18 -24.69 8.79
CA PRO A 119 -22.73 -24.82 7.43
C PRO A 119 -23.32 -26.22 7.19
N ASP A 120 -24.42 -26.32 6.43
CA ASP A 120 -25.17 -27.57 6.26
C ASP A 120 -25.32 -28.07 4.82
N ASN A 121 -24.90 -27.27 3.83
CA ASN A 121 -25.03 -27.54 2.40
C ASN A 121 -26.40 -28.11 2.01
N PHE A 122 -27.46 -27.50 2.52
CA PHE A 122 -28.84 -27.78 2.19
C PHE A 122 -29.03 -27.87 0.67
N ASN A 123 -29.66 -28.94 0.20
CA ASN A 123 -29.86 -29.27 -1.23
C ASN A 123 -28.58 -29.40 -2.10
N GLY A 124 -27.38 -29.36 -1.51
CA GLY A 124 -26.11 -29.56 -2.22
C GLY A 124 -25.65 -28.38 -3.07
N ASN A 125 -26.20 -27.18 -2.84
CA ASN A 125 -25.98 -25.98 -3.65
C ASN A 125 -25.67 -24.72 -2.84
N GLN A 126 -25.20 -24.82 -1.59
CA GLN A 126 -24.92 -23.66 -0.74
C GLN A 126 -23.42 -23.36 -0.65
N ASP A 127 -22.95 -22.52 -1.57
CA ASP A 127 -21.53 -22.21 -1.73
C ASP A 127 -21.18 -20.76 -1.35
N PHE A 128 -22.07 -20.03 -0.66
CA PHE A 128 -21.92 -18.59 -0.38
C PHE A 128 -22.37 -18.23 1.02
N ILE A 129 -21.83 -17.16 1.61
CA ILE A 129 -22.11 -16.78 3.00
C ILE A 129 -23.05 -15.59 3.09
N ARG A 130 -24.10 -15.73 3.91
CA ARG A 130 -24.89 -14.60 4.41
C ARG A 130 -24.74 -14.44 5.92
N THR A 131 -24.98 -13.23 6.41
CA THR A 131 -25.24 -13.00 7.84
C THR A 131 -26.63 -13.48 8.23
N GLN A 132 -26.74 -13.99 9.46
CA GLN A 132 -27.97 -14.54 10.03
C GLN A 132 -27.98 -14.39 11.56
N GLY A 133 -29.15 -14.12 12.15
CA GLY A 133 -29.30 -14.01 13.61
C GLY A 133 -28.47 -12.85 14.19
N ASP A 134 -27.60 -13.14 15.16
CA ASP A 134 -26.68 -12.16 15.79
C ASP A 134 -25.37 -12.06 15.00
N PHE A 135 -25.48 -11.76 13.69
CA PHE A 135 -24.35 -11.67 12.76
C PHE A 135 -23.51 -12.97 12.63
N LEU A 136 -24.14 -14.11 12.94
CA LEU A 136 -23.59 -15.45 12.67
C LEU A 136 -23.73 -15.78 11.19
N TRP A 137 -23.06 -16.84 10.75
CA TRP A 137 -23.03 -17.21 9.34
C TRP A 137 -23.90 -18.42 9.03
N ASP A 138 -24.45 -18.37 7.83
CA ASP A 138 -25.21 -19.44 7.18
C ASP A 138 -24.68 -19.54 5.74
N ASP A 139 -24.44 -20.78 5.29
CA ASP A 139 -24.16 -21.04 3.90
C ASP A 139 -25.48 -21.07 3.12
N ILE A 140 -25.51 -20.49 1.94
CA ILE A 140 -26.72 -20.43 1.13
C ILE A 140 -26.41 -20.47 -0.36
N GLU A 141 -27.43 -20.82 -1.15
CA GLU A 141 -27.37 -20.87 -2.59
C GLU A 141 -27.13 -19.49 -3.21
N HIS A 142 -26.53 -19.47 -4.40
CA HIS A 142 -26.11 -18.25 -5.12
C HIS A 142 -27.20 -17.16 -5.28
N ALA A 143 -28.46 -17.55 -5.39
CA ALA A 143 -29.58 -16.66 -5.67
C ALA A 143 -30.84 -17.11 -4.89
N PRO A 144 -30.84 -16.92 -3.57
CA PRO A 144 -31.94 -17.33 -2.71
C PRO A 144 -33.12 -16.37 -2.86
N SER A 145 -34.25 -16.67 -2.21
CA SER A 145 -35.42 -15.80 -2.28
C SER A 145 -35.13 -14.42 -1.67
N GLY A 146 -35.84 -13.37 -2.10
CA GLY A 146 -35.57 -12.00 -1.64
C GLY A 146 -35.79 -11.76 -0.13
N PHE A 147 -36.38 -12.71 0.60
CA PHE A 147 -36.51 -12.64 2.06
C PHE A 147 -35.31 -13.22 2.79
N ASP A 148 -34.52 -14.05 2.11
CA ASP A 148 -33.35 -14.76 2.64
C ASP A 148 -32.11 -13.87 2.74
N VAL A 149 -31.96 -12.93 1.81
CA VAL A 149 -30.88 -11.95 1.82
C VAL A 149 -31.44 -10.57 1.45
N ARG A 150 -31.16 -9.57 2.29
CA ARG A 150 -31.76 -8.22 2.20
C ARG A 150 -30.77 -7.13 1.80
N GLY A 151 -29.57 -7.52 1.40
CA GLY A 151 -28.53 -6.61 0.93
C GLY A 151 -27.18 -7.30 0.84
N TYR A 152 -26.12 -6.49 0.83
CA TYR A 152 -24.75 -6.97 0.94
C TYR A 152 -23.91 -6.00 1.74
N PHE A 153 -22.89 -6.54 2.41
CA PHE A 153 -21.87 -5.75 3.07
C PHE A 153 -20.74 -5.52 2.08
N ILE A 154 -20.31 -4.27 2.00
CA ILE A 154 -19.18 -3.86 1.17
C ILE A 154 -18.08 -3.34 2.07
N GLU A 155 -16.86 -3.69 1.72
CA GLU A 155 -15.63 -3.30 2.38
C GLU A 155 -14.72 -2.59 1.37
N PHE A 156 -13.99 -1.58 1.85
CA PHE A 156 -13.01 -0.85 1.09
C PHE A 156 -11.70 -0.80 1.87
N GLU A 157 -10.62 -1.09 1.18
CA GLU A 157 -9.26 -0.96 1.70
C GLU A 157 -8.99 0.48 2.18
N PRO A 158 -8.14 0.65 3.22
CA PRO A 158 -7.66 1.96 3.59
C PRO A 158 -6.93 2.61 2.41
N PRO A 159 -6.94 3.95 2.33
CA PRO A 159 -6.13 4.65 1.34
C PRO A 159 -4.68 4.22 1.52
N LYS A 160 -4.03 3.83 0.41
CA LYS A 160 -2.60 3.56 0.46
C LYS A 160 -1.90 4.82 0.99
N PRO A 161 -1.02 4.68 1.99
CA PRO A 161 -0.15 5.77 2.40
C PRO A 161 0.55 6.38 1.18
N PRO A 162 0.86 7.68 1.20
CA PRO A 162 1.68 8.28 0.14
C PRO A 162 2.95 7.45 -0.06
N ALA A 163 3.25 7.09 -1.30
CA ALA A 163 4.48 6.38 -1.62
C ALA A 163 5.68 7.20 -1.14
N ILE A 164 6.62 6.56 -0.44
CA ILE A 164 7.88 7.18 -0.06
C ILE A 164 8.79 7.08 -1.30
N PRO A 165 9.31 8.20 -1.84
CA PRO A 165 10.28 8.10 -2.92
C PRO A 165 11.45 7.22 -2.48
N GLY A 166 11.83 6.25 -3.32
CA GLY A 166 12.90 5.30 -3.01
C GLY A 166 12.47 4.04 -2.26
N ASP A 167 11.23 3.94 -1.77
CA ASP A 167 10.66 2.71 -1.22
C ASP A 167 10.12 1.87 -2.39
N PHE A 168 10.89 0.87 -2.78
CA PHE A 168 10.67 0.10 -3.99
C PHE A 168 9.95 -1.22 -3.75
N ASP A 169 9.90 -1.70 -2.51
CA ASP A 169 9.12 -2.88 -2.12
C ASP A 169 7.74 -2.52 -1.54
N GLY A 170 7.50 -1.23 -1.24
CA GLY A 170 6.24 -0.67 -0.77
C GLY A 170 5.98 -0.92 0.72
N ASN A 171 7.01 -1.23 1.50
CA ASN A 171 6.91 -1.55 2.92
C ASN A 171 6.89 -0.30 3.83
N GLN A 172 7.01 0.91 3.25
CA GLN A 172 7.08 2.21 3.92
C GLN A 172 8.35 2.48 4.74
N VAL A 173 9.44 1.77 4.45
CA VAL A 173 10.72 1.91 5.14
C VAL A 173 11.83 1.92 4.08
N LEU A 174 12.62 3.00 4.05
CA LEU A 174 13.83 3.02 3.23
C LEU A 174 14.92 2.16 3.87
N ASP A 175 15.18 0.97 3.34
CA ASP A 175 16.16 0.03 3.89
C ASP A 175 17.08 -0.62 2.83
N VAL A 176 17.84 -1.63 3.25
CA VAL A 176 18.83 -2.31 2.40
C VAL A 176 18.18 -3.00 1.21
N LEU A 177 16.92 -3.45 1.34
CA LEU A 177 16.20 -4.10 0.25
C LEU A 177 15.93 -3.12 -0.89
N ASP A 178 15.56 -1.88 -0.58
CA ASP A 178 15.30 -0.85 -1.58
C ASP A 178 16.54 -0.48 -2.39
N VAL A 179 17.66 -0.19 -1.74
CA VAL A 179 18.90 0.14 -2.45
C VAL A 179 19.38 -1.04 -3.29
N ASN A 180 19.20 -2.28 -2.82
CA ASN A 180 19.49 -3.47 -3.60
C ASN A 180 18.55 -3.63 -4.82
N LEU A 181 17.27 -3.28 -4.69
CA LEU A 181 16.33 -3.25 -5.81
C LEU A 181 16.73 -2.19 -6.85
N LEU A 182 17.12 -1.00 -6.40
CA LEU A 182 17.64 0.07 -7.26
C LEU A 182 18.89 -0.39 -8.03
N MET A 183 19.88 -0.95 -7.33
CA MET A 183 21.13 -1.42 -7.93
C MET A 183 20.91 -2.58 -8.90
N ALA A 184 19.96 -3.48 -8.61
CA ALA A 184 19.53 -4.50 -9.57
C ALA A 184 18.86 -3.87 -10.82
N GLY A 185 18.08 -2.80 -10.64
CA GLY A 185 17.46 -2.02 -11.70
C GLY A 185 18.47 -1.36 -12.64
N LEU A 186 19.53 -0.75 -12.10
CA LEU A 186 20.60 -0.08 -12.86
C LEU A 186 21.17 -0.95 -14.00
N ARG A 187 21.17 -2.27 -13.82
CA ARG A 187 21.68 -3.22 -14.83
C ARG A 187 20.61 -3.76 -15.78
N ALA A 188 19.36 -3.87 -15.32
CA ALA A 188 18.26 -4.41 -16.12
C ALA A 188 17.85 -3.43 -17.25
N GLY A 189 18.00 -2.13 -17.01
CA GLY A 189 17.66 -1.06 -17.94
C GLY A 189 16.15 -0.88 -18.11
N THR A 190 15.69 0.38 -18.01
CA THR A 190 14.32 0.84 -18.33
C THR A 190 13.21 0.38 -17.40
N ASN A 191 13.37 0.59 -16.09
CA ASN A 191 12.21 0.71 -15.20
C ASN A 191 12.16 2.12 -14.62
N LEU A 192 11.25 2.95 -15.13
CA LEU A 192 11.05 4.34 -14.69
C LEU A 192 10.60 4.44 -13.22
N VAL A 193 10.20 3.34 -12.59
CA VAL A 193 9.95 3.30 -11.13
C VAL A 193 11.25 3.58 -10.35
N PHE A 194 12.42 3.23 -10.89
CA PHE A 194 13.72 3.47 -10.27
C PHE A 194 14.38 4.79 -10.71
N ASP A 195 13.78 5.53 -11.64
CA ASP A 195 14.28 6.82 -12.16
C ASP A 195 13.95 7.94 -11.16
N LEU A 196 14.81 8.12 -10.16
CA LEU A 196 14.65 9.10 -9.08
C LEU A 196 14.99 10.51 -9.54
N VAL A 197 15.91 10.63 -10.50
CA VAL A 197 16.09 11.85 -11.28
C VAL A 197 15.24 11.74 -12.53
N PRO A 198 14.18 12.55 -12.72
CA PRO A 198 13.22 12.38 -13.81
C PRO A 198 13.80 12.84 -15.17
N ASN A 199 14.82 12.14 -15.64
CA ASN A 199 15.55 12.35 -16.89
C ASN A 199 15.37 11.17 -17.86
N GLY A 200 14.72 10.08 -17.42
CA GLY A 200 14.49 8.88 -18.20
C GLY A 200 15.69 7.94 -18.31
N GLU A 201 16.73 8.15 -17.50
CA GLU A 201 17.99 7.42 -17.49
C GLU A 201 18.28 6.87 -16.09
N LEU A 202 18.02 5.57 -15.91
CA LEU A 202 18.40 4.87 -14.68
C LEU A 202 19.93 4.70 -14.61
N ASN A 203 20.61 5.50 -13.80
CA ASN A 203 22.06 5.55 -13.67
C ASN A 203 22.54 5.91 -12.25
N HIS A 204 23.85 6.07 -12.05
CA HIS A 204 24.44 6.31 -10.73
C HIS A 204 23.90 7.59 -10.05
N GLN A 205 23.36 8.55 -10.79
CA GLN A 205 22.72 9.73 -10.21
C GLN A 205 21.47 9.36 -9.40
N ASP A 206 20.72 8.32 -9.79
CA ASP A 206 19.59 7.82 -9.01
C ASP A 206 20.06 7.20 -7.70
N LEU A 207 21.17 6.45 -7.72
CA LEU A 207 21.78 5.89 -6.52
C LEU A 207 22.22 7.01 -5.56
N VAL A 208 22.83 8.08 -6.08
CA VAL A 208 23.20 9.25 -5.28
C VAL A 208 21.97 9.89 -4.63
N VAL A 209 20.87 10.08 -5.37
CA VAL A 209 19.63 10.63 -4.80
C VAL A 209 19.07 9.72 -3.71
N TRP A 210 19.03 8.39 -3.94
CA TRP A 210 18.53 7.46 -2.94
C TRP A 210 19.34 7.52 -1.64
N VAL A 211 20.67 7.44 -1.74
CA VAL A 211 21.57 7.40 -0.58
C VAL A 211 21.59 8.74 0.15
N GLU A 212 21.83 9.82 -0.59
CA GLU A 212 22.14 11.11 0.02
C GLU A 212 20.93 12.00 0.27
N GLU A 213 19.86 11.88 -0.50
CA GLU A 213 18.68 12.76 -0.37
C GLU A 213 17.51 12.06 0.31
N LEU A 214 17.21 10.82 -0.10
CA LEU A 214 16.03 10.09 0.39
C LEU A 214 16.31 9.38 1.71
N LYS A 215 17.32 8.52 1.75
CA LYS A 215 17.74 7.83 2.97
C LYS A 215 18.50 8.75 3.92
N ASN A 216 19.08 9.83 3.40
CA ASN A 216 19.94 10.76 4.12
C ASN A 216 21.06 10.04 4.87
N THR A 217 21.81 9.20 4.17
CA THR A 217 23.01 8.54 4.69
C THR A 217 24.23 8.77 3.79
N TYR A 218 25.32 8.07 4.06
CA TYR A 218 26.60 8.13 3.36
C TYR A 218 26.82 6.89 2.50
N PHE A 219 27.47 7.06 1.36
CA PHE A 219 28.18 5.94 0.75
C PHE A 219 29.23 5.43 1.73
N GLY A 220 29.19 4.13 2.04
CA GLY A 220 30.00 3.55 3.10
C GLY A 220 29.19 3.05 4.31
N ASP A 221 27.98 3.58 4.53
CA ASP A 221 27.08 3.12 5.60
C ASP A 221 26.40 1.80 5.17
N ALA A 222 26.99 0.68 5.58
CA ALA A 222 26.57 -0.65 5.12
C ALA A 222 25.35 -1.17 5.87
N ASN A 223 25.04 -0.63 7.06
CA ASN A 223 23.91 -1.05 7.88
C ASN A 223 22.74 -0.06 7.85
N LEU A 224 22.92 1.07 7.16
CA LEU A 224 21.97 2.16 6.99
C LEU A 224 21.55 2.84 8.31
N ASP A 225 22.46 2.92 9.28
CA ASP A 225 22.24 3.56 10.60
C ASP A 225 22.46 5.09 10.58
N GLY A 226 22.85 5.65 9.44
CA GLY A 226 23.10 7.08 9.24
C GLY A 226 24.54 7.50 9.47
N GLU A 227 25.42 6.57 9.85
CA GLU A 227 26.85 6.79 10.04
C GLU A 227 27.67 5.96 9.05
N PHE A 228 28.77 6.53 8.54
CA PHE A 228 29.82 5.71 7.92
C PHE A 228 31.00 5.63 8.89
N ASN A 229 31.19 4.49 9.54
CA ASN A 229 32.24 4.30 10.54
C ASN A 229 32.88 2.90 10.46
N SER A 230 33.77 2.60 11.40
CA SER A 230 34.47 1.30 11.45
C SER A 230 33.54 0.09 11.60
N THR A 231 32.31 0.25 12.12
CA THR A 231 31.32 -0.83 12.24
C THR A 231 30.86 -1.31 10.86
N ASP A 232 30.65 -0.39 9.91
CA ASP A 232 30.29 -0.71 8.53
C ASP A 232 31.39 -1.49 7.83
N LEU A 233 32.63 -1.03 7.97
CA LEU A 233 33.79 -1.72 7.41
C LEU A 233 33.93 -3.13 7.98
N ILE A 234 33.73 -3.29 9.29
CA ILE A 234 33.75 -4.61 9.93
C ILE A 234 32.62 -5.49 9.40
N GLN A 235 31.45 -4.93 9.12
CA GLN A 235 30.34 -5.67 8.52
C GLN A 235 30.67 -6.13 7.10
N THR A 236 31.11 -5.23 6.22
CA THR A 236 31.42 -5.57 4.84
C THR A 236 32.54 -6.60 4.75
N PHE A 237 33.62 -6.47 5.54
CA PHE A 237 34.70 -7.46 5.55
C PHE A 237 34.30 -8.84 6.12
N LYS A 238 33.21 -8.95 6.90
CA LYS A 238 32.70 -10.26 7.34
C LYS A 238 32.06 -11.05 6.20
N SER A 239 31.61 -10.40 5.13
CA SER A 239 31.07 -11.09 3.94
C SER A 239 32.15 -11.92 3.24
N GLY A 240 33.42 -11.48 3.34
CA GLY A 240 34.55 -12.10 2.66
C GLY A 240 34.60 -11.83 1.16
N LYS A 241 33.84 -10.85 0.66
CA LYS A 241 33.70 -10.54 -0.77
C LYS A 241 34.71 -9.52 -1.31
N PHE A 242 35.47 -8.86 -0.43
CA PHE A 242 36.44 -7.86 -0.86
C PHE A 242 37.52 -8.46 -1.77
N GLU A 243 37.54 -8.05 -3.04
CA GLU A 243 38.53 -8.51 -4.03
C GLU A 243 38.62 -10.05 -4.10
N ASP A 244 37.49 -10.75 -3.95
CA ASP A 244 37.45 -12.22 -3.86
C ASP A 244 37.55 -12.94 -5.23
N GLY A 245 37.35 -12.19 -6.32
CA GLY A 245 37.39 -12.67 -7.70
C GLY A 245 36.15 -13.45 -8.13
N ILE A 246 35.05 -13.40 -7.38
CA ILE A 246 33.77 -14.02 -7.70
C ILE A 246 32.82 -12.92 -8.20
N ALA A 247 32.59 -12.94 -9.51
CA ALA A 247 31.79 -11.90 -10.14
C ALA A 247 30.33 -11.88 -9.67
N ASP A 248 29.75 -10.68 -9.65
CA ASP A 248 28.34 -10.36 -9.40
C ASP A 248 27.79 -10.89 -8.07
N ASN A 249 28.61 -10.95 -7.01
CA ASN A 249 28.24 -11.57 -5.74
C ASN A 249 28.03 -10.60 -4.57
N ALA A 250 28.26 -9.29 -4.74
CA ALA A 250 28.10 -8.29 -3.68
C ALA A 250 26.79 -7.49 -3.82
N ASN A 251 26.26 -7.10 -2.66
CA ASN A 251 25.16 -6.16 -2.48
C ASN A 251 25.63 -4.95 -1.64
N TRP A 252 24.74 -4.00 -1.35
CA TRP A 252 25.05 -2.80 -0.55
C TRP A 252 25.68 -3.15 0.80
N GLU A 253 25.06 -4.06 1.54
CA GLU A 253 25.47 -4.48 2.87
C GLU A 253 26.80 -5.24 2.89
N ASP A 254 27.22 -5.74 1.72
CA ASP A 254 28.49 -6.42 1.51
C ASP A 254 29.63 -5.47 1.13
N GLY A 255 29.32 -4.24 0.72
CA GLY A 255 30.27 -3.20 0.34
C GLY A 255 30.22 -2.74 -1.11
N ASP A 256 29.28 -3.22 -1.93
CA ASP A 256 29.03 -2.70 -3.29
C ASP A 256 28.28 -1.37 -3.20
N TRP A 257 29.03 -0.28 -3.11
CA TRP A 257 28.51 1.08 -2.98
C TRP A 257 28.47 1.82 -4.32
N ASN A 258 29.06 1.24 -5.37
CA ASN A 258 29.02 1.78 -6.72
C ASN A 258 27.87 1.18 -7.59
N GLY A 259 27.33 0.03 -7.18
CA GLY A 259 26.24 -0.71 -7.82
C GLY A 259 26.65 -1.66 -8.94
N ASP A 260 27.92 -2.04 -9.05
CA ASP A 260 28.45 -2.92 -10.08
C ASP A 260 28.45 -4.42 -9.72
N ARG A 261 28.06 -4.74 -8.48
CA ARG A 261 28.00 -6.07 -7.85
C ARG A 261 29.33 -6.70 -7.47
N GLU A 262 30.38 -5.91 -7.42
CA GLU A 262 31.65 -6.28 -6.80
C GLU A 262 31.83 -5.50 -5.49
N PHE A 263 32.55 -6.08 -4.53
CA PHE A 263 33.09 -5.30 -3.42
C PHE A 263 34.59 -5.18 -3.64
N ASP A 264 35.04 -4.03 -4.14
CA ASP A 264 36.43 -3.83 -4.51
C ASP A 264 36.95 -2.43 -4.15
N THR A 265 38.16 -2.12 -4.62
CA THR A 265 38.79 -0.83 -4.31
C THR A 265 37.98 0.38 -4.84
N THR A 266 37.16 0.21 -5.88
CA THR A 266 36.36 1.27 -6.48
C THR A 266 35.19 1.71 -5.59
N ASP A 267 34.62 0.81 -4.79
CA ASP A 267 33.62 1.15 -3.76
C ASP A 267 34.20 2.03 -2.68
N PHE A 268 35.42 1.73 -2.23
CA PHE A 268 36.14 2.58 -1.30
C PHE A 268 36.40 3.97 -1.86
N ILE A 269 36.69 4.08 -3.17
CA ILE A 269 36.84 5.38 -3.82
C ILE A 269 35.54 6.18 -3.68
N ILE A 270 34.38 5.60 -3.94
CA ILE A 270 33.09 6.28 -3.82
C ILE A 270 32.79 6.65 -2.36
N ALA A 271 32.88 5.68 -1.43
CA ALA A 271 32.58 5.91 -0.03
C ALA A 271 33.45 6.99 0.61
N PHE A 272 34.77 6.98 0.36
CA PHE A 272 35.67 7.99 0.91
C PHE A 272 35.61 9.33 0.18
N GLN A 273 35.23 9.36 -1.11
CA GLN A 273 34.98 10.62 -1.82
C GLN A 273 33.72 11.33 -1.35
N SER A 274 32.69 10.60 -0.90
CA SER A 274 31.48 11.18 -0.32
C SER A 274 31.76 11.96 0.99
N GLY A 275 32.85 11.60 1.69
CA GLY A 275 33.38 12.39 2.81
C GLY A 275 32.62 12.25 4.13
N GLY A 276 32.13 11.04 4.47
CA GLY A 276 31.38 10.77 5.70
C GLY A 276 32.10 9.98 6.82
N TYR A 277 33.28 9.42 6.54
CA TYR A 277 33.91 8.46 7.45
C TYR A 277 34.27 9.05 8.83
N GLU A 278 33.74 8.45 9.89
CA GLU A 278 33.95 8.81 11.31
C GLU A 278 33.56 10.27 11.64
N ILE A 279 32.60 10.84 10.90
CA ILE A 279 32.03 12.16 11.18
C ILE A 279 30.83 12.07 12.14
N GLY A 280 30.21 10.90 12.26
CA GLY A 280 29.00 10.65 13.04
C GLY A 280 27.73 10.67 12.17
N PRO A 281 26.53 10.73 12.79
CA PRO A 281 25.28 10.66 12.08
C PRO A 281 25.13 11.80 11.08
N ARG A 282 24.68 11.49 9.88
CA ARG A 282 24.29 12.49 8.91
C ARG A 282 23.16 13.31 9.51
N GLY A 283 23.37 14.61 9.65
CA GLY A 283 22.39 15.48 10.29
C GLY A 283 21.05 15.41 9.56
N ASP A 284 19.95 15.43 10.31
CA ASP A 284 18.62 15.56 9.73
C ASP A 284 18.63 16.77 8.79
N VAL A 285 18.27 16.57 7.53
CA VAL A 285 18.00 17.69 6.63
C VAL A 285 16.85 18.45 7.29
N LEU A 286 17.15 19.57 7.96
CA LEU A 286 16.11 20.46 8.45
C LEU A 286 15.20 20.72 7.26
N SER A 287 13.96 20.24 7.33
CA SER A 287 12.96 20.43 6.30
C SER A 287 13.00 21.91 5.91
N VAL A 288 13.60 22.23 4.77
CA VAL A 288 13.47 23.56 4.21
C VAL A 288 11.97 23.65 3.95
N PRO A 289 11.23 24.56 4.62
CA PRO A 289 9.83 24.71 4.28
C PRO A 289 9.83 25.07 2.79
N GLU A 290 9.22 24.23 1.96
CA GLU A 290 9.00 24.61 0.57
C GLU A 290 8.40 26.01 0.59
N PRO A 291 8.83 26.93 -0.27
CA PRO A 291 8.23 28.24 -0.32
C PRO A 291 6.77 28.03 -0.70
N SER A 292 5.88 28.08 0.31
CA SER A 292 4.44 28.17 0.11
C SER A 292 4.22 29.17 -1.01
N GLY A 293 3.52 28.78 -2.08
CA GLY A 293 3.55 29.40 -3.42
C GLY A 293 3.36 30.93 -3.53
N ALA A 294 3.13 31.62 -2.41
CA ALA A 294 3.20 33.06 -2.26
C ALA A 294 4.59 33.66 -2.62
N THR A 295 5.71 32.98 -2.34
CA THR A 295 7.06 33.54 -2.59
C THR A 295 7.42 33.52 -4.09
N LEU A 296 6.94 32.52 -4.83
CA LEU A 296 7.14 32.40 -6.28
C LEU A 296 6.32 33.46 -7.05
N CYS A 297 5.13 33.82 -6.54
CA CYS A 297 4.33 34.90 -7.11
C CYS A 297 4.94 36.30 -6.88
N LEU A 298 5.62 36.54 -5.74
CA LEU A 298 6.23 37.85 -5.48
C LEU A 298 7.44 38.12 -6.40
N LEU A 299 8.25 37.08 -6.69
CA LEU A 299 9.41 37.17 -7.59
C LEU A 299 8.99 37.40 -9.05
N LEU A 300 7.90 36.79 -9.50
CA LEU A 300 7.38 36.99 -10.87
C LEU A 300 6.74 38.37 -11.07
N VAL A 301 6.06 38.92 -10.05
CA VAL A 301 5.48 40.28 -10.13
C VAL A 301 6.57 41.35 -10.12
N LEU A 302 7.65 41.17 -9.35
CA LEU A 302 8.79 42.10 -9.34
C LEU A 302 9.57 42.07 -10.67
N LEU A 303 9.75 40.90 -11.28
CA LEU A 303 10.40 40.80 -12.60
C LEU A 303 9.53 41.36 -13.74
N ALA A 304 8.21 41.24 -13.67
CA ALA A 304 7.29 41.82 -14.65
C ALA A 304 7.24 43.37 -14.58
N GLN A 305 7.37 43.96 -13.38
CA GLN A 305 7.42 45.41 -13.21
C GLN A 305 8.72 46.03 -13.73
N VAL A 306 9.85 45.32 -13.64
CA VAL A 306 11.14 45.77 -14.20
C VAL A 306 11.14 45.72 -15.73
N HIS A 307 10.47 44.73 -16.34
CA HIS A 307 10.36 44.65 -17.81
C HIS A 307 9.40 45.69 -18.41
N HIS A 308 8.33 46.06 -17.69
CA HIS A 308 7.38 47.06 -18.19
C HIS A 308 7.92 48.50 -18.17
N HIS A 309 8.95 48.78 -17.35
CA HIS A 309 9.53 50.13 -17.27
C HIS A 309 10.53 50.45 -18.38
N HIS A 310 11.09 49.44 -19.06
CA HIS A 310 12.08 49.63 -20.14
C HIS A 310 11.48 49.96 -21.53
N HIS A 311 10.17 49.79 -21.74
CA HIS A 311 9.53 50.01 -23.04
C HIS A 311 8.96 51.42 -23.28
N HIS A 312 9.07 52.35 -22.33
CA HIS A 312 8.48 53.70 -22.46
C HIS A 312 9.45 54.86 -22.77
N HIS A 313 10.75 54.60 -23.03
CA HIS A 313 11.72 55.69 -23.23
C HIS A 313 12.32 55.85 -24.63
N THR A 314 11.76 55.24 -25.68
CA THR A 314 12.22 55.47 -27.06
C THR A 314 11.08 55.77 -28.03
N ALA A 315 10.52 56.98 -27.97
CA ALA A 315 9.83 57.60 -29.12
C ALA A 315 9.60 59.11 -28.90
N LYS A 316 10.40 59.93 -29.60
CA LYS A 316 10.11 61.26 -30.19
C LYS A 316 11.25 62.26 -29.99
N CYS A 317 12.14 62.32 -30.98
CA CYS A 317 12.83 63.54 -31.43
C CYS A 317 13.40 63.28 -32.84
N ALA A 318 12.61 63.62 -33.86
CA ALA A 318 13.01 64.12 -35.18
C ALA A 318 11.74 64.56 -35.91
#